data_AF-A0A4Y8KRR4-F1
#
_entry.id   AF-A0A4Y8KRR4-F1
#
_cell.length_a   1.000
_cell.length_b   1.000
_cell.length_c   1.000
_cell.angle_alpha   90.00
_cell.angle_beta   90.00
_cell.angle_gamma   90.00
#
_symmetry.space_group_name_H-M   'P 1'
#
loop_
_entity.id
_entity.type
_entity.pdbx_description
1 polymer ?
#
loop_
_entity_poly.entity_id
_entity_poly.type
_entity_poly.pdbx_seq_one_letter_code
_entity_poly.pdbx_strand_id
1 'polypeptide(L)' 'MEPRTEPVTPNTLARDLPVLAKTIRGWLRQQGFRPEVEKGTRWQLTEEQAALVREHFNR' A
#
# COMPACT_ATOMS: atom_id res chain seq x y z
N MET A 1 -14.43 7.64 20.45
CA MET A 1 -14.07 8.01 19.06
C MET A 1 -13.52 6.75 18.43
N GLU A 2 -14.31 6.05 17.61
CA GLU A 2 -13.76 4.96 16.80
C GLU A 2 -12.71 5.59 15.87
N PRO A 3 -11.46 5.10 15.84
CA PRO A 3 -10.53 5.56 14.83
C PRO A 3 -11.18 5.22 13.48
N ARG A 4 -11.49 6.24 12.69
CA ARG A 4 -11.82 6.04 11.28
C ARG A 4 -10.54 5.49 10.66
N THR A 5 -10.42 4.17 10.59
CA THR A 5 -9.34 3.50 9.90
C THR A 5 -9.52 3.84 8.43
N GLU A 6 -8.98 4.98 8.00
CA GLU A 6 -8.96 5.33 6.60
C GLU A 6 -8.32 4.16 5.85
N PRO A 7 -8.91 3.70 4.73
CA PRO A 7 -8.39 2.55 4.01
C PRO A 7 -6.92 2.83 3.66
N VAL A 8 -6.02 1.94 4.10
CA VAL A 8 -4.61 2.12 3.84
C VAL A 8 -4.39 1.96 2.35
N THR A 9 -3.82 2.97 1.70
CA THR A 9 -3.56 2.95 0.27
C THR A 9 -2.09 3.26 0.01
N PRO A 10 -1.55 2.90 -1.17
CA PRO A 10 -0.22 3.33 -1.56
C PRO A 10 -0.03 4.86 -1.51
N ASN A 11 -1.10 5.65 -1.70
CA ASN A 11 -1.02 7.11 -1.59
C ASN A 11 -0.91 7.58 -0.14
N THR A 12 -1.57 6.92 0.81
CA THR A 12 -1.43 7.27 2.22
C THR A 12 -0.06 6.86 2.73
N LEU A 13 0.42 5.66 2.38
CA LEU A 13 1.76 5.20 2.73
C LEU A 13 2.87 6.10 2.13
N ALA A 14 2.69 6.62 0.93
CA ALA A 14 3.64 7.54 0.31
C ALA A 14 3.69 8.94 0.96
N ARG A 15 2.77 9.28 1.85
CA ARG A 15 2.88 10.50 2.68
C ARG A 15 3.85 10.31 3.83
N ASP A 16 3.91 9.09 4.36
CA ASP A 16 4.69 8.74 5.55
C ASP A 16 6.07 8.16 5.20
N LEU A 17 6.24 7.66 3.97
CA LEU A 17 7.47 7.04 3.49
C LEU A 17 8.16 7.93 2.45
N PRO A 18 9.50 7.93 2.37
CA PRO A 18 10.26 8.72 1.40
C PRO A 18 10.21 8.13 -0.03
N VAL A 19 9.08 7.53 -0.42
CA VAL A 19 8.90 6.87 -1.72
C VAL A 19 7.57 7.23 -2.36
N LEU A 20 7.55 7.27 -3.69
CA LEU A 20 6.34 7.56 -4.45
C LEU A 20 5.35 6.39 -4.39
N ALA A 21 4.05 6.71 -4.37
CA ALA A 21 2.98 5.71 -4.46
C ALA A 21 3.09 4.81 -5.71
N LYS A 22 3.74 5.27 -6.79
CA LYS A 22 4.03 4.44 -7.97
C LYS A 22 5.03 3.33 -7.64
N THR A 23 6.07 3.63 -6.86
CA THR A 23 7.09 2.67 -6.41
C THR A 23 6.46 1.61 -5.50
N ILE A 24 5.66 2.04 -4.53
CA ILE A 24 4.90 1.15 -3.63
C ILE A 24 4.00 0.19 -4.45
N ARG A 25 3.25 0.73 -5.42
CA ARG A 25 2.40 -0.08 -6.32
C ARG A 25 3.20 -1.07 -7.17
N GLY A 26 4.40 -0.68 -7.62
CA GLY A 26 5.29 -1.56 -8.38
C GLY A 26 5.77 -2.73 -7.53
N TRP A 27 6.23 -2.44 -6.32
CA TRP A 27 6.67 -3.47 -5.37
C TRP A 27 5.52 -4.41 -4.97
N LEU A 28 4.34 -3.89 -4.63
CA LEU A 28 3.17 -4.70 -4.30
C LEU A 28 2.77 -5.67 -5.43
N ARG A 29 2.91 -5.24 -6.70
CA ARG A 29 2.67 -6.12 -7.85
C ARG A 29 3.71 -7.23 -7.96
N GLN A 30 4.98 -6.93 -7.68
CA GLN A 30 6.06 -7.93 -7.69
C GLN A 30 5.87 -8.99 -6.60
N GLN A 31 5.30 -8.61 -5.45
CA GLN A 31 4.96 -9.55 -4.38
C GLN A 31 3.69 -10.38 -4.68
N GLY A 32 3.01 -10.16 -5.81
CA GLY A 32 1.77 -10.86 -6.14
C GLY A 32 0.54 -10.41 -5.33
N PHE A 33 0.63 -9.31 -4.58
CA PHE A 33 -0.46 -8.83 -3.72
C PHE A 33 -1.63 -8.21 -4.46
N ARG A 34 -1.55 -8.07 -5.79
CA ARG A 34 -2.67 -7.60 -6.61
C ARG A 34 -3.03 -8.65 -7.66
N PRO A 35 -4.15 -9.35 -7.51
CA PRO A 35 -4.65 -10.24 -8.53
C PRO A 35 -5.10 -9.45 -9.77
N GLU A 36 -5.08 -10.10 -10.94
CA GLU A 36 -5.41 -9.45 -12.21
C GLU A 36 -6.87 -8.96 -12.27
N VAL A 37 -7.78 -9.62 -11.54
CA VAL A 37 -9.19 -9.24 -11.41
C VAL A 37 -9.39 -7.87 -10.78
N GLU A 38 -8.43 -7.40 -10.00
CA GLU A 38 -8.47 -6.08 -9.38
C GLU A 38 -7.83 -5.01 -10.27
N LYS A 39 -7.46 -5.30 -11.52
CA LYS A 39 -6.90 -4.30 -12.43
C LYS A 39 -7.91 -3.18 -12.69
N GLY A 40 -7.50 -1.94 -12.46
CA GLY A 40 -8.36 -0.74 -12.62
C GLY A 40 -9.13 -0.32 -11.37
N THR A 41 -9.16 -1.14 -10.31
CA THR A 41 -9.77 -0.76 -9.03
C THR A 41 -8.83 0.10 -8.18
N ARG A 42 -9.41 0.79 -7.19
CA ARG A 42 -8.66 1.54 -6.18
C ARG A 42 -7.91 0.54 -5.29
N TRP A 43 -6.63 0.83 -5.02
CA TRP A 43 -5.86 0.04 -4.06
C TRP A 43 -6.42 0.20 -2.65
N GLN A 44 -6.62 -0.92 -1.98
CA GLN A 44 -6.92 -1.00 -0.55
C GLN A 44 -5.99 -2.07 0.01
N LEU A 45 -5.10 -1.67 0.91
CA LEU A 45 -4.13 -2.54 1.54
C LEU A 45 -4.69 -3.02 2.87
N THR A 46 -4.47 -4.29 3.17
CA THR A 46 -4.63 -4.80 4.53
C THR A 46 -3.56 -4.19 5.43
N GLU A 47 -3.77 -4.23 6.75
CA GLU A 47 -2.77 -3.79 7.71
C GLU A 47 -1.45 -4.57 7.57
N GLU A 48 -1.54 -5.87 7.26
CA GLU A 48 -0.39 -6.73 6.99
C GLU A 48 0.40 -6.26 5.77
N GLN A 49 -0.27 -6.01 4.64
CA GLN A 49 0.39 -5.48 3.43
C GLN A 49 1.03 -4.12 3.70
N ALA A 50 0.35 -3.26 4.46
CA ALA A 50 0.86 -1.95 4.83
C ALA A 50 2.11 -2.05 5.73
N ALA A 51 2.12 -2.98 6.68
CA ALA A 51 3.28 -3.24 7.54
C ALA A 51 4.49 -3.68 6.71
N LEU A 52 4.30 -4.59 5.76
CA LEU A 52 5.37 -5.05 4.87
C LEU A 52 5.92 -3.92 3.98
N VAL A 53 5.04 -3.06 3.45
CA VAL A 53 5.46 -1.86 2.69
C VAL A 53 6.29 -0.93 3.57
N ARG A 54 5.84 -0.66 4.80
CA ARG A 54 6.56 0.21 5.74
C ARG A 54 7.93 -0.37 6.09
N GLU A 55 8.01 -1.65 6.42
CA GLU A 55 9.28 -2.32 6.73
C GLU A 55 10.26 -2.26 5.55
N HIS A 56 9.77 -2.44 4.32
CA HIS A 56 10.62 -2.43 3.13
C HIS A 56 11.17 -1.05 2.79
N PHE A 57 10.36 0.01 2.91
CA PHE A 57 10.71 1.37 2.44
C PHE A 57 11.13 2.36 3.53
N ASN A 58 10.98 2.04 4.82
CA ASN A 58 11.38 2.88 5.94
C ASN A 58 12.81 2.57 6.45
N ARG A 59 13.71 2.17 5.55
CA ARG A 59 15.08 1.79 5.86
C ARG A 59 16.07 2.93 5.63
#